data_AF-A0A9Q3F6K2-F1
#
_entry.id   AF-A0A9Q3F6K2-F1
#
_cell.length_a   1.000
_cell.length_b   1.000
_cell.length_c   1.000
_cell.angle_alpha   90.00
_cell.angle_beta   90.00
_cell.angle_gamma   90.00
#
_symmetry.space_group_name_H-M   'P 1'
#
loop_
_entity.id
_entity.type
_entity.pdbx_description
1 polymer ?
#
loop_
_entity_poly.entity_id
_entity_poly.type
_entity_poly.pdbx_seq_one_letter_code
_entity_poly.pdbx_strand_id
1 'polypeptide(L)'
;MTSIETIIKEIIIPHRKGNIRLNPELIVLEDAHIQGFFLGTDHQRMYYIDIYNSKNRHITICTNKKKKFSLCIYQISSQDPLEELLNEFREVQFCTTLTSKQTLSLLKMLRKDRPAFPIGEEPLGKIRAHDIELYLDVERPHQPMLRRPPYPESLETRKEIEKHINELMDMDFIRNIGHNEILEITTPVLITGNDGKSRLCGDFRALNNYTIADRYPIPKIPHSLDKLEKAKYITKMDCTKGFHQNGVKPNSIKLLRIIYHMGIYEYTRMPFVIKNAPAHFQRMMDTIFQEQILEG
;
A
#
# COMPACT_ATOMS: atom_id res chain seq x y z
N MET A 1 -36.17 -4.86 -29.84
CA MET A 1 -35.02 -4.06 -29.39
C MET A 1 -35.56 -3.00 -28.45
N THR A 2 -35.32 -3.17 -27.17
CA THR A 2 -35.66 -2.21 -26.11
C THR A 2 -34.64 -1.08 -26.15
N SER A 3 -35.07 0.17 -26.32
CA SER A 3 -34.21 1.34 -26.18
C SER A 3 -33.91 1.55 -24.70
N ILE A 4 -32.63 1.55 -24.32
CA ILE A 4 -32.22 1.71 -22.92
C ILE A 4 -32.20 3.20 -22.55
N GLU A 5 -31.71 4.05 -23.45
CA GLU A 5 -31.47 5.47 -23.16
C GLU A 5 -31.36 6.28 -24.46
N THR A 6 -31.80 7.54 -24.45
CA THR A 6 -31.56 8.50 -25.55
C THR A 6 -30.60 9.58 -25.06
N ILE A 7 -29.43 9.66 -25.69
CA ILE A 7 -28.39 10.63 -25.37
C ILE A 7 -28.39 11.71 -26.45
N ILE A 8 -28.64 12.96 -26.05
CA ILE A 8 -28.51 14.12 -26.93
C ILE A 8 -27.20 14.80 -26.60
N LYS A 9 -26.24 14.80 -27.55
CA LYS A 9 -24.94 15.43 -27.34
C LYS A 9 -24.55 16.28 -28.53
N GLU A 10 -24.29 17.55 -28.28
CA GLU A 10 -23.87 18.52 -29.30
C GLU A 10 -22.49 18.12 -29.85
N ILE A 11 -22.46 17.81 -31.15
CA ILE A 11 -21.23 17.59 -31.91
C ILE A 11 -20.89 18.91 -32.60
N ILE A 12 -19.81 19.54 -32.12
CA ILE A 12 -19.30 20.79 -32.69
C ILE A 12 -18.19 20.46 -33.68
N ILE A 13 -18.43 20.75 -34.95
CA ILE A 13 -17.44 20.65 -36.02
C ILE A 13 -16.85 22.05 -36.26
N PRO A 14 -15.58 22.29 -35.87
CA PRO A 14 -14.99 23.62 -35.97
C PRO A 14 -14.74 24.02 -37.44
N HIS A 15 -15.14 25.24 -37.81
CA HIS A 15 -14.98 25.75 -39.17
C HIS A 15 -14.70 27.26 -39.22
N ARG A 16 -13.92 27.69 -40.22
CA ARG A 16 -13.33 29.05 -40.30
C ARG A 16 -14.35 30.20 -40.44
N LYS A 17 -15.56 29.91 -40.93
CA LYS A 17 -16.66 30.89 -41.04
C LYS A 17 -17.71 30.77 -39.93
N GLY A 18 -17.43 29.98 -38.89
CA GLY A 18 -18.37 29.64 -37.83
C GLY A 18 -18.45 28.13 -37.66
N ASN A 19 -18.54 27.68 -36.41
CA ASN A 19 -18.62 26.25 -36.07
C ASN A 19 -19.98 25.69 -36.47
N ILE A 20 -19.98 24.49 -37.08
CA ILE A 20 -21.20 23.76 -37.37
C ILE A 20 -21.53 22.94 -36.12
N ARG A 21 -22.75 23.07 -35.62
CA ARG A 21 -23.23 22.33 -34.44
C ARG A 21 -24.30 21.36 -34.89
N LEU A 22 -24.10 20.09 -34.60
CA LEU A 22 -25.08 19.03 -34.85
C LEU A 22 -25.56 18.52 -33.49
N ASN A 23 -26.87 18.44 -33.29
CA ASN A 23 -27.47 17.85 -32.09
C ASN A 23 -28.15 16.53 -32.45
N PRO A 24 -27.37 15.45 -32.74
CA PRO A 24 -27.97 14.17 -32.99
C PRO A 24 -28.60 13.60 -31.70
N GLU A 25 -29.76 12.99 -31.86
CA GLU A 25 -30.33 12.11 -30.85
C GLU A 25 -29.73 10.71 -31.07
N LEU A 26 -28.94 10.24 -30.10
CA LEU A 26 -28.35 8.91 -30.12
C LEU A 26 -29.22 7.98 -29.28
N ILE A 27 -29.86 7.01 -29.93
CA ILE A 27 -30.67 6.00 -29.27
C ILE A 27 -29.77 4.79 -28.97
N VAL A 28 -29.58 4.49 -27.68
CA VAL A 28 -28.78 3.36 -27.21
C VAL A 28 -29.68 2.12 -27.14
N LEU A 29 -29.34 1.10 -27.92
CA LEU A 29 -30.05 -0.18 -27.97
C LEU A 29 -29.23 -1.25 -27.23
N GLU A 30 -29.92 -2.13 -26.50
CA GLU A 30 -29.31 -3.29 -25.83
C GLU A 30 -28.74 -4.26 -26.87
N ASP A 31 -27.44 -4.57 -26.75
CA ASP A 31 -26.69 -5.55 -27.56
C ASP A 31 -26.59 -5.31 -29.08
N ALA A 32 -26.55 -4.06 -29.54
CA ALA A 32 -26.33 -3.75 -30.95
C ALA A 32 -24.83 -3.67 -31.33
N HIS A 33 -24.31 -4.68 -32.04
CA HIS A 33 -23.02 -4.60 -32.72
C HIS A 33 -23.13 -3.72 -33.99
N ILE A 34 -22.63 -2.49 -33.91
CA ILE A 34 -22.70 -1.53 -35.03
C ILE A 34 -21.36 -1.52 -35.78
N GLN A 35 -21.34 -1.98 -37.05
CA GLN A 35 -20.15 -1.90 -37.92
C GLN A 35 -19.98 -0.54 -38.63
N GLY A 36 -20.96 0.35 -38.50
CA GLY A 36 -20.96 1.75 -38.96
C GLY A 36 -22.37 2.36 -38.89
N PHE A 37 -22.47 3.69 -38.87
CA PHE A 37 -23.76 4.41 -38.97
C PHE A 37 -23.87 5.10 -40.33
N PHE A 38 -25.06 5.09 -40.92
CA PHE A 38 -25.39 5.87 -42.11
C PHE A 38 -26.05 7.17 -41.66
N LEU A 39 -25.43 8.31 -41.99
CA LEU A 39 -26.07 9.61 -41.78
C LEU A 39 -26.93 9.87 -43.02
N GLY A 40 -28.23 9.66 -42.87
CA GLY A 40 -29.20 9.76 -43.97
C GLY A 40 -29.14 11.11 -44.67
N THR A 41 -29.19 11.06 -46.00
CA THR A 41 -29.43 12.19 -46.88
C THR A 41 -30.76 12.83 -46.53
N ASP A 42 -30.78 14.15 -46.24
CA ASP A 42 -31.78 15.04 -46.85
C ASP A 42 -31.73 16.54 -46.49
N HIS A 43 -30.78 17.07 -45.70
CA HIS A 43 -30.67 18.54 -45.60
C HIS A 43 -29.26 19.18 -45.57
N GLN A 44 -28.19 18.44 -45.84
CA GLN A 44 -26.82 19.00 -45.81
C GLN A 44 -26.25 19.35 -47.19
N ARG A 45 -27.00 20.12 -48.00
CA ARG A 45 -26.55 20.60 -49.33
C ARG A 45 -25.36 21.59 -49.29
N MET A 46 -24.95 22.08 -48.12
CA MET A 46 -23.84 23.05 -48.00
C MET A 46 -22.47 22.43 -47.69
N TYR A 47 -22.39 21.15 -47.30
CA TYR A 47 -21.13 20.49 -46.92
C TYR A 47 -21.08 19.08 -47.52
N TYR A 48 -20.35 18.92 -48.63
CA TYR A 48 -20.14 17.62 -49.27
C TYR A 48 -19.28 16.72 -48.36
N ILE A 49 -19.88 15.71 -47.74
CA ILE A 49 -19.20 14.63 -47.04
C ILE A 49 -19.14 13.45 -48.01
N ASP A 50 -17.96 13.21 -48.59
CA ASP A 50 -17.72 12.09 -49.49
C ASP A 50 -17.17 10.89 -48.70
N ILE A 51 -17.86 9.75 -48.76
CA ILE A 51 -17.57 8.52 -47.99
C ILE A 51 -17.10 7.39 -48.93
N TYR A 52 -16.91 7.64 -50.24
CA TYR A 52 -16.55 6.56 -51.16
C TYR A 52 -15.03 6.31 -51.27
N ASN A 53 -14.64 5.17 -50.71
CA ASN A 53 -13.57 4.24 -51.12
C ASN A 53 -12.12 4.77 -51.29
N SER A 54 -11.27 4.54 -50.28
CA SER A 54 -9.83 4.26 -50.50
C SER A 54 -9.17 3.62 -49.26
N LYS A 55 -9.27 2.30 -49.10
CA LYS A 55 -8.57 1.45 -48.09
C LYS A 55 -8.65 1.82 -46.60
N ASN A 56 -9.05 3.04 -46.22
CA ASN A 56 -9.24 3.60 -44.88
C ASN A 56 -10.42 4.59 -44.88
N ARG A 57 -11.20 4.64 -43.79
CA ARG A 57 -12.37 5.52 -43.63
C ARG A 57 -11.90 6.95 -43.32
N HIS A 58 -12.05 7.86 -44.28
CA HIS A 58 -11.69 9.28 -44.13
C HIS A 58 -12.90 10.18 -44.37
N ILE A 59 -13.00 11.29 -43.64
CA ILE A 59 -13.97 12.36 -43.90
C ILE A 59 -13.22 13.55 -44.53
N THR A 60 -13.83 14.15 -45.56
CA THR A 60 -13.37 15.40 -46.16
C THR A 60 -14.46 16.47 -45.95
N ILE A 61 -14.09 17.65 -45.47
CA ILE A 61 -14.99 18.81 -45.29
C ILE A 61 -14.41 19.96 -46.12
N CYS A 62 -15.18 20.51 -47.07
CA CYS A 62 -14.77 21.48 -48.10
C CYS A 62 -13.84 22.57 -47.55
N THR A 63 -12.62 22.79 -48.04
CA THR A 63 -12.26 23.27 -49.40
C THR A 63 -10.93 22.70 -49.93
N ASN A 64 -10.35 21.71 -49.24
CA ASN A 64 -9.04 21.17 -49.60
C ASN A 64 -9.07 19.64 -49.60
N LYS A 65 -9.20 19.04 -50.80
CA LYS A 65 -9.21 17.57 -51.02
C LYS A 65 -7.96 16.84 -50.48
N LYS A 66 -6.93 17.56 -50.02
CA LYS A 66 -5.70 17.00 -49.44
C LYS A 66 -5.76 16.72 -47.93
N LYS A 67 -6.69 17.33 -47.17
CA LYS A 67 -6.80 17.08 -45.71
C LYS A 67 -7.82 15.98 -45.44
N LYS A 68 -7.30 14.79 -45.13
CA LYS A 68 -8.08 13.63 -44.71
C LYS A 68 -8.10 13.56 -43.18
N PHE A 69 -9.29 13.52 -42.59
CA PHE A 69 -9.43 13.23 -41.15
C PHE A 69 -9.67 11.73 -41.00
N SER A 70 -8.85 11.04 -40.20
CA SER A 70 -9.05 9.64 -39.87
C SER A 70 -10.13 9.50 -38.82
N LEU A 71 -11.13 8.66 -39.08
CA LEU A 71 -12.02 8.16 -38.03
C LEU A 71 -11.22 7.18 -37.16
N CYS A 72 -10.87 7.58 -35.94
CA CYS A 72 -10.47 6.64 -34.91
C CYS A 72 -11.74 6.07 -34.26
N ILE A 73 -11.96 4.77 -34.45
CA ILE A 73 -12.90 4.03 -33.61
C ILE A 73 -12.18 3.82 -32.28
N TYR A 74 -12.58 4.54 -31.24
CA TYR A 74 -12.23 4.14 -29.88
C TYR A 74 -13.09 2.93 -29.54
N GLN A 75 -12.50 1.74 -29.53
CA GLN A 75 -13.10 0.62 -28.82
C GLN A 75 -13.08 0.98 -27.33
N ILE A 76 -14.24 1.33 -26.78
CA ILE A 76 -14.42 1.24 -25.33
C ILE A 76 -14.51 -0.26 -25.07
N SER A 77 -13.36 -0.92 -24.83
CA SER A 77 -13.38 -2.25 -24.27
C SER A 77 -14.02 -2.12 -22.90
N SER A 78 -15.22 -2.66 -22.72
CA SER A 78 -15.70 -3.01 -21.39
C SER A 78 -14.71 -4.03 -20.85
N GLN A 79 -13.69 -3.58 -20.12
CA GLN A 79 -12.83 -4.49 -19.39
C GLN A 79 -13.73 -5.28 -18.46
N ASP A 80 -13.62 -6.60 -18.48
CA ASP A 80 -14.32 -7.45 -17.51
C ASP A 80 -13.96 -6.92 -16.12
N PRO A 81 -14.95 -6.55 -15.27
CA PRO A 81 -14.67 -6.06 -13.92
C PRO A 81 -13.76 -6.99 -13.12
N LEU A 82 -13.76 -8.29 -13.42
CA LEU A 82 -12.84 -9.25 -12.81
C LEU A 82 -11.39 -9.04 -13.28
N GLU A 83 -11.17 -8.78 -14.57
CA GLU A 83 -9.84 -8.58 -15.15
C GLU A 83 -9.21 -7.26 -14.69
N GLU A 84 -10.01 -6.20 -14.55
CA GLU A 84 -9.58 -4.93 -13.94
C GLU A 84 -9.11 -5.15 -12.49
N LEU A 85 -9.92 -5.83 -11.68
CA LEU A 85 -9.58 -6.10 -10.28
C LEU A 85 -8.40 -7.05 -10.11
N LEU A 86 -8.28 -8.08 -10.95
CA LEU A 86 -7.10 -8.95 -10.95
C LEU A 86 -5.84 -8.19 -11.32
N ASN A 87 -5.95 -7.18 -12.19
CA ASN A 87 -4.85 -6.30 -12.52
C ASN A 87 -4.46 -5.34 -11.37
N GLU A 88 -5.42 -4.91 -10.57
CA GLU A 88 -5.19 -4.11 -9.37
C GLU A 88 -4.47 -4.92 -8.27
N PHE A 89 -4.84 -6.19 -8.09
CA PHE A 89 -4.33 -7.08 -7.04
C PHE A 89 -3.39 -8.18 -7.58
N ARG A 90 -2.51 -7.85 -8.53
CA ARG A 90 -1.60 -8.82 -9.20
C ARG A 90 -0.66 -9.55 -8.24
N GLU A 91 -0.31 -8.92 -7.12
CA GLU A 91 0.57 -9.49 -6.10
C GLU A 91 -0.16 -10.49 -5.18
N VAL A 92 -1.49 -10.50 -5.21
CA VAL A 92 -2.30 -11.38 -4.36
C VAL A 92 -2.37 -12.78 -4.97
N GLN A 93 -1.95 -13.77 -4.20
CA GLN A 93 -2.03 -15.17 -4.59
C GLN A 93 -3.37 -15.76 -4.15
N PHE A 94 -4.16 -16.20 -5.12
CA PHE A 94 -5.43 -16.89 -4.86
C PHE A 94 -5.25 -18.40 -4.92
N CYS A 95 -6.01 -19.11 -4.08
CA CYS A 95 -6.07 -20.57 -4.16
C CYS A 95 -6.75 -21.00 -5.47
N THR A 96 -6.22 -22.05 -6.11
CA THR A 96 -6.73 -22.58 -7.38
C THR A 96 -8.12 -23.21 -7.27
N THR A 97 -8.59 -23.50 -6.05
CA THR A 97 -9.90 -24.11 -5.80
C THR A 97 -11.05 -23.09 -5.70
N LEU A 98 -10.77 -21.79 -5.74
CA LEU A 98 -11.80 -20.75 -5.65
C LEU A 98 -12.56 -20.62 -6.97
N THR A 99 -13.89 -20.54 -6.88
CA THR A 99 -14.74 -20.24 -8.04
C THR A 99 -14.61 -18.78 -8.44
N SER A 100 -14.86 -18.44 -9.71
CA SER A 100 -14.78 -17.06 -10.21
C SER A 100 -15.65 -16.08 -9.43
N LYS A 101 -16.82 -16.53 -8.94
CA LYS A 101 -17.71 -15.73 -8.09
C LYS A 101 -17.11 -15.44 -6.72
N GLN A 102 -16.43 -16.42 -6.11
CA GLN A 102 -15.74 -16.24 -4.83
C GLN A 102 -14.52 -15.33 -4.98
N THR A 103 -13.73 -15.52 -6.03
CA THR A 103 -12.58 -14.65 -6.34
C THR A 103 -13.03 -13.20 -6.53
N LEU A 104 -14.11 -12.96 -7.29
CA LEU A 104 -14.67 -11.63 -7.46
C LEU A 104 -15.15 -11.04 -6.11
N SER A 105 -15.78 -11.83 -5.26
CA SER A 105 -16.22 -11.38 -3.93
C SER A 105 -15.04 -10.98 -3.05
N LEU A 106 -13.95 -11.75 -3.08
CA LEU A 106 -12.74 -11.47 -2.30
C LEU A 106 -12.04 -10.21 -2.80
N LEU A 107 -11.90 -10.05 -4.12
CA LEU A 107 -11.34 -8.85 -4.73
C LEU A 107 -12.15 -7.59 -4.39
N LYS A 108 -13.48 -7.68 -4.39
CA LYS A 108 -14.35 -6.58 -3.96
C LYS A 108 -14.15 -6.22 -2.49
N MET A 109 -13.95 -7.21 -1.61
CA MET A 109 -13.62 -6.98 -0.20
C MET A 109 -12.24 -6.32 -0.06
N LEU A 110 -11.22 -6.81 -0.76
CA LEU A 110 -9.87 -6.21 -0.74
C LEU A 110 -9.88 -4.76 -1.21
N ARG A 111 -10.69 -4.44 -2.24
CA ARG A 111 -10.87 -3.06 -2.71
C ARG A 111 -11.63 -2.19 -1.72
N LYS A 112 -12.67 -2.73 -1.08
CA LYS A 112 -13.44 -2.01 -0.05
C LYS A 112 -12.57 -1.66 1.15
N ASP A 113 -11.80 -2.63 1.65
CA ASP A 113 -10.97 -2.51 2.85
C ASP A 113 -9.50 -2.25 2.49
N ARG A 114 -9.25 -1.64 1.32
CA ARG A 114 -7.92 -1.40 0.75
C ARG A 114 -6.90 -0.78 1.72
N PRO A 115 -7.26 0.18 2.58
CA PRO A 115 -6.32 0.76 3.54
C PRO A 115 -5.77 -0.24 4.58
N ALA A 116 -6.43 -1.38 4.79
CA ALA A 116 -5.98 -2.42 5.74
C ALA A 116 -4.94 -3.37 5.12
N PHE A 117 -4.85 -3.42 3.79
CA PHE A 117 -3.99 -4.35 3.05
C PHE A 117 -2.92 -3.54 2.28
N PRO A 118 -1.74 -3.31 2.87
CA PRO A 118 -0.65 -2.67 2.14
C PRO A 118 -0.16 -3.60 1.02
N ILE A 119 0.00 -3.06 -0.19
CA ILE A 119 0.52 -3.77 -1.36
C ILE A 119 1.88 -3.14 -1.72
N GLY A 120 2.88 -3.97 -2.02
CA GLY A 120 4.23 -3.50 -2.30
C GLY A 120 4.85 -2.62 -1.20
N GLU A 121 5.27 -1.41 -1.58
CA GLU A 121 6.03 -0.47 -0.74
C GLU A 121 5.17 0.64 -0.11
N GLU A 122 3.86 0.41 0.00
CA GLU A 122 2.95 1.39 0.58
C GLU A 122 3.29 1.74 2.04
N PRO A 123 3.04 3.01 2.45
CA PRO A 123 3.35 3.46 3.80
C PRO A 123 2.53 2.67 4.82
N LEU A 124 3.23 2.12 5.80
CA LEU A 124 2.61 1.36 6.87
C LEU A 124 1.86 2.29 7.83
N GLY A 125 0.74 1.79 8.36
CA GLY A 125 -0.08 2.51 9.32
C GLY A 125 0.65 2.84 10.63
N LYS A 126 0.16 3.86 11.33
CA LYS A 126 0.52 4.16 12.72
C LYS A 126 -0.64 3.85 13.64
N ILE A 127 -0.40 3.00 14.62
CA ILE A 127 -1.35 2.72 15.69
C ILE A 127 -1.44 3.96 16.57
N ARG A 128 -2.68 4.41 16.81
CA ARG A 128 -2.96 5.62 17.57
C ARG A 128 -3.07 5.28 19.05
N ALA A 129 -2.63 6.19 19.92
CA ALA A 129 -2.77 6.12 21.38
C ALA A 129 -2.09 4.92 22.09
N HIS A 130 -1.35 4.06 21.39
CA HIS A 130 -0.61 2.92 21.95
C HIS A 130 0.90 3.06 21.79
N ASP A 131 1.44 4.27 21.92
CA ASP A 131 2.90 4.47 21.87
C ASP A 131 3.57 3.79 23.08
N ILE A 132 4.66 3.06 22.85
CA ILE A 132 5.42 2.40 23.93
C ILE A 132 6.24 3.41 24.72
N GLU A 133 6.26 3.22 26.04
CA GLU A 133 7.17 3.90 26.96
C GLU A 133 8.04 2.87 27.67
N LEU A 134 9.33 3.17 27.77
CA LEU A 134 10.35 2.35 28.40
C LEU A 134 10.84 3.02 29.66
N TYR A 135 10.95 2.22 30.72
CA TYR A 135 11.45 2.62 32.02
C TYR A 135 12.69 1.81 32.34
N LEU A 136 13.73 2.48 32.84
CA LEU A 136 14.96 1.83 33.27
C LEU A 136 14.99 1.70 34.79
N ASP A 137 15.58 0.61 35.30
CA ASP A 137 15.79 0.34 36.72
C ASP A 137 17.14 0.88 37.25
N VAL A 138 17.75 1.79 36.49
CA VAL A 138 19.06 2.38 36.78
C VAL A 138 18.98 3.90 36.76
N GLU A 139 19.57 4.53 37.77
CA GLU A 139 19.67 5.99 37.86
C GLU A 139 20.74 6.56 36.93
N ARG A 140 20.75 7.89 36.79
CA ARG A 140 21.80 8.61 36.06
C ARG A 140 22.98 8.94 36.99
N PRO A 141 24.23 8.92 36.50
CA PRO A 141 24.65 8.59 35.15
C PRO A 141 24.49 7.10 34.84
N HIS A 142 24.09 6.80 33.60
CA HIS A 142 23.88 5.42 33.15
C HIS A 142 25.20 4.63 33.12
N GLN A 143 25.09 3.31 33.31
CA GLN A 143 26.26 2.43 33.30
C GLN A 143 27.00 2.46 31.96
N PRO A 144 28.35 2.33 31.94
CA PRO A 144 29.13 2.34 30.70
C PRO A 144 28.66 1.33 29.65
N MET A 145 28.11 0.19 30.08
CA MET A 145 27.60 -0.85 29.16
C MET A 145 26.41 -0.40 28.32
N LEU A 146 25.70 0.68 28.69
CA LEU A 146 24.61 1.25 27.89
C LEU A 146 25.10 2.17 26.76
N ARG A 147 26.38 2.57 26.78
CA ARG A 147 27.00 3.39 25.73
C ARG A 147 28.06 2.58 24.99
N ARG A 148 27.63 1.85 23.96
CA ARG A 148 28.47 0.90 23.22
C ARG A 148 28.90 1.49 21.86
N PRO A 149 30.15 1.27 21.42
CA PRO A 149 30.61 1.68 20.09
C PRO A 149 29.99 0.80 18.99
N PRO A 150 30.01 1.24 17.71
CA PRO A 150 29.61 0.39 16.60
C PRO A 150 30.53 -0.83 16.49
N TYR A 151 29.99 -1.94 16.00
CA TYR A 151 30.79 -3.13 15.75
C TYR A 151 31.73 -2.94 14.55
N PRO A 152 32.92 -3.56 14.55
CA PRO A 152 33.74 -3.66 13.36
C PRO A 152 33.05 -4.55 12.32
N GLU A 153 32.69 -3.96 11.17
CA GLU A 153 31.99 -4.65 10.10
C GLU A 153 32.79 -4.64 8.79
N SER A 154 32.63 -5.72 8.00
CA SER A 154 33.20 -5.84 6.65
C SER A 154 32.60 -4.78 5.70
N LEU A 155 33.28 -4.49 4.58
CA LEU A 155 32.76 -3.53 3.60
C LEU A 155 31.40 -3.96 3.01
N GLU A 156 31.17 -5.26 2.85
CA GLU A 156 29.90 -5.79 2.36
C GLU A 156 28.79 -5.60 3.40
N THR A 157 29.06 -5.95 4.66
CA THR A 157 28.11 -5.76 5.76
C THR A 157 27.77 -4.28 5.96
N ARG A 158 28.74 -3.37 5.81
CA ARG A 158 28.50 -1.92 5.89
C ARG A 158 27.52 -1.43 4.84
N LYS A 159 27.65 -1.90 3.59
CA LYS A 159 26.70 -1.56 2.50
C LYS A 159 25.29 -2.07 2.81
N GLU A 160 25.19 -3.28 3.35
CA GLU A 160 23.90 -3.84 3.78
C GLU A 160 23.28 -3.03 4.92
N ILE A 161 24.07 -2.64 5.93
CA ILE A 161 23.60 -1.78 7.03
C ILE A 161 23.09 -0.44 6.47
N GLU A 162 23.86 0.21 5.60
CA GLU A 162 23.45 1.48 4.98
C GLU A 162 22.14 1.35 4.20
N LYS A 163 21.98 0.27 3.44
CA LYS A 163 20.73 -0.03 2.73
C LYS A 163 19.55 -0.12 3.69
N HIS A 164 19.65 -0.92 4.74
CA HIS A 164 18.57 -1.08 5.74
C HIS A 164 18.29 0.23 6.51
N ILE A 165 19.33 1.01 6.82
CA ILE A 165 19.16 2.32 7.49
C ILE A 165 18.38 3.28 6.58
N ASN A 166 18.70 3.34 5.30
CA ASN A 166 17.97 4.17 4.34
C ASN A 166 16.51 3.73 4.22
N GLU A 167 16.25 2.42 4.09
CA GLU A 167 14.87 1.89 4.05
C GLU A 167 14.08 2.25 5.31
N LEU A 168 14.70 2.19 6.50
CA LEU A 168 14.04 2.57 7.76
C LEU A 168 13.81 4.08 7.87
N MET A 169 14.68 4.91 7.28
CA MET A 169 14.47 6.36 7.21
C MET A 169 13.34 6.70 6.25
N ASP A 170 13.31 6.08 5.07
CA ASP A 170 12.28 6.30 4.05
C ASP A 170 10.88 5.92 4.58
N MET A 171 10.81 4.94 5.49
CA MET A 171 9.58 4.54 6.19
C MET A 171 9.25 5.39 7.44
N ASP A 172 10.05 6.42 7.75
CA ASP A 172 9.95 7.24 8.98
C ASP A 172 10.00 6.40 10.28
N PHE A 173 10.70 5.26 10.26
CA PHE A 173 10.86 4.39 11.44
C PHE A 173 12.01 4.83 12.34
N ILE A 174 13.01 5.46 11.75
CA ILE A 174 14.15 6.05 12.43
C ILE A 174 14.39 7.47 11.95
N ARG A 175 15.13 8.24 12.74
CA ARG A 175 15.62 9.58 12.38
C ARG A 175 17.04 9.76 12.84
N ASN A 176 17.74 10.74 12.27
CA ASN A 176 19.02 11.20 12.82
C ASN A 176 18.84 11.77 14.23
N ILE A 177 19.86 11.60 15.09
CA ILE A 177 19.90 12.24 16.41
C ILE A 177 19.89 13.77 16.27
N GLY A 178 19.21 14.46 17.20
CA GLY A 178 19.20 15.92 17.24
C GLY A 178 20.58 16.51 17.58
N HIS A 179 20.95 17.62 16.92
CA HIS A 179 22.27 18.25 17.04
C HIS A 179 22.68 18.66 18.48
N ASN A 180 21.71 18.91 19.36
CA ASN A 180 21.93 19.37 20.74
C ASN A 180 21.61 18.29 21.78
N GLU A 181 21.51 17.02 21.37
CA GLU A 181 21.16 15.95 22.30
C GLU A 181 22.37 15.29 22.94
N ILE A 182 22.33 15.13 24.27
CA ILE A 182 23.36 14.43 25.03
C ILE A 182 23.27 12.94 24.74
N LEU A 183 24.40 12.33 24.36
CA LEU A 183 24.49 10.92 24.01
C LEU A 183 24.80 10.05 25.24
N GLU A 184 23.74 9.57 25.89
CA GLU A 184 23.84 8.73 27.09
C GLU A 184 23.82 7.22 26.79
N ILE A 185 23.08 6.81 25.75
CA ILE A 185 22.87 5.40 25.38
C ILE A 185 23.12 5.24 23.88
N THR A 186 23.82 4.16 23.50
CA THR A 186 24.02 3.74 22.11
C THR A 186 24.00 2.23 21.99
N THR A 187 23.22 1.74 21.02
CA THR A 187 23.10 0.31 20.72
C THR A 187 23.73 0.00 19.35
N PRO A 188 24.81 -0.79 19.27
CA PRO A 188 25.38 -1.16 17.98
C PRO A 188 24.39 -2.02 17.20
N VAL A 189 24.39 -1.82 15.88
CA VAL A 189 23.64 -2.66 14.95
C VAL A 189 24.51 -3.80 14.42
N LEU A 190 23.85 -4.87 14.00
CA LEU A 190 24.44 -5.98 13.25
C LEU A 190 23.46 -6.43 12.16
N ILE A 191 23.99 -7.12 11.16
CA ILE A 191 23.17 -7.82 10.18
C ILE A 191 22.97 -9.27 10.64
N THR A 192 21.72 -9.71 10.66
CA THR A 192 21.37 -11.12 10.85
C THR A 192 20.65 -11.61 9.60
N GLY A 193 20.76 -12.90 9.28
CA GLY A 193 20.09 -13.44 8.12
C GLY A 193 20.38 -14.92 7.93
N ASN A 194 19.40 -15.61 7.35
CA ASN A 194 19.51 -16.95 6.76
C ASN A 194 18.88 -16.90 5.36
N ASP A 195 19.30 -17.81 4.47
CA ASP A 195 18.66 -18.04 3.16
C ASP A 195 18.55 -16.78 2.27
N GLY A 196 19.62 -15.96 2.24
CA GLY A 196 19.72 -14.82 1.32
C GLY A 196 18.92 -13.58 1.72
N LYS A 197 18.29 -13.56 2.90
CA LYS A 197 17.61 -12.37 3.45
C LYS A 197 18.40 -11.79 4.63
N SER A 198 18.93 -10.60 4.46
CA SER A 198 19.57 -9.81 5.53
C SER A 198 18.52 -8.99 6.31
N ARG A 199 18.76 -8.78 7.60
CA ARG A 199 17.95 -7.94 8.49
C ARG A 199 18.86 -7.15 9.42
N LEU A 200 18.64 -5.85 9.50
CA LEU A 200 19.26 -5.01 10.51
C LEU A 200 18.69 -5.30 11.89
N CYS A 201 19.54 -5.52 12.88
CA CYS A 201 19.16 -5.74 14.28
C CYS A 201 20.00 -4.87 15.20
N GLY A 202 19.35 -4.09 16.07
CA GLY A 202 20.03 -3.44 17.19
C GLY A 202 20.30 -4.45 18.30
N ASP A 203 21.54 -4.47 18.82
CA ASP A 203 21.90 -5.32 19.94
C ASP A 203 21.43 -4.75 21.30
N PHE A 204 20.12 -4.76 21.51
CA PHE A 204 19.47 -4.22 22.71
C PHE A 204 19.67 -5.05 23.98
N ARG A 205 20.54 -6.07 23.99
CA ARG A 205 20.77 -6.91 25.19
C ARG A 205 21.20 -6.10 26.41
N ALA A 206 22.11 -5.14 26.22
CA ALA A 206 22.54 -4.26 27.29
C ALA A 206 21.37 -3.41 27.82
N LEU A 207 20.59 -2.79 26.93
CA LEU A 207 19.41 -2.02 27.30
C LEU A 207 18.38 -2.88 28.05
N ASN A 208 18.06 -4.06 27.51
CA ASN A 208 17.07 -4.98 28.06
C ASN A 208 17.40 -5.46 29.48
N ASN A 209 18.68 -5.53 29.86
CA ASN A 209 19.08 -5.88 31.22
C ASN A 209 18.66 -4.82 32.24
N TYR A 210 18.60 -3.54 31.84
CA TYR A 210 18.20 -2.43 32.69
C TYR A 210 16.75 -1.97 32.46
N THR A 211 16.05 -2.54 31.48
CA THR A 211 14.64 -2.20 31.23
C THR A 211 13.74 -2.91 32.25
N ILE A 212 12.91 -2.14 32.96
CA ILE A 212 11.85 -2.66 33.82
C ILE A 212 10.92 -3.53 32.97
N ALA A 213 10.81 -4.80 33.35
CA ALA A 213 10.09 -5.80 32.58
C ALA A 213 8.58 -5.55 32.63
N ASP A 214 7.96 -5.43 31.46
CA ASP A 214 6.51 -5.48 31.33
C ASP A 214 6.05 -6.94 31.43
N ARG A 215 5.29 -7.27 32.47
CA ARG A 215 4.81 -8.63 32.76
C ARG A 215 3.38 -8.88 32.26
N TYR A 216 2.93 -8.14 31.24
CA TYR A 216 1.65 -8.41 30.61
C TYR A 216 1.57 -9.86 30.09
N PRO A 217 0.47 -10.59 30.36
CA PRO A 217 0.37 -12.00 30.00
C PRO A 217 0.28 -12.16 28.48
N ILE A 218 1.07 -13.10 27.95
CA ILE A 218 0.96 -13.54 26.56
C ILE A 218 0.15 -14.84 26.53
N PRO A 219 -0.92 -14.95 25.72
CA PRO A 219 -1.74 -16.14 25.66
C PRO A 219 -0.91 -17.35 25.23
N LYS A 220 -1.13 -18.48 25.91
CA LYS A 220 -0.48 -19.75 25.54
C LYS A 220 -1.14 -20.29 24.28
N ILE A 221 -0.33 -20.80 23.34
CA ILE A 221 -0.79 -21.36 22.07
C ILE A 221 -1.94 -22.37 22.25
N PRO A 222 -1.88 -23.35 23.18
CA PRO A 222 -2.98 -24.30 23.35
C PRO A 222 -4.33 -23.64 23.68
N HIS A 223 -4.33 -22.63 24.55
CA HIS A 223 -5.57 -21.92 24.90
C HIS A 223 -6.17 -21.19 23.69
N SER A 224 -5.32 -20.65 22.81
CA SER A 224 -5.77 -20.03 21.57
C SER A 224 -6.32 -21.06 20.58
N LEU A 225 -5.77 -22.28 20.55
CA LEU A 225 -6.25 -23.37 19.68
C LEU A 225 -7.57 -23.96 20.17
N ASP A 226 -7.77 -24.09 21.48
CA ASP A 226 -9.03 -24.60 22.06
C ASP A 226 -10.23 -23.73 21.63
N LYS A 227 -10.03 -22.41 21.55
CA LYS A 227 -11.07 -21.48 21.02
C LYS A 227 -11.43 -21.75 19.56
N LEU A 228 -10.50 -22.30 18.78
CA LEU A 228 -10.70 -22.58 17.34
C LEU A 228 -11.32 -23.96 17.08
N GLU A 229 -11.46 -24.83 18.08
CA GLU A 229 -11.90 -26.22 17.90
C GLU A 229 -13.25 -26.33 17.17
N LYS A 230 -14.16 -25.39 17.42
CA LYS A 230 -15.51 -25.38 16.82
C LYS A 230 -15.62 -24.56 15.54
N ALA A 231 -14.52 -23.93 15.10
CA ALA A 231 -14.51 -23.08 13.92
C ALA A 231 -14.64 -23.92 12.65
N LYS A 232 -15.66 -23.64 11.82
CA LYS A 232 -15.80 -24.27 10.50
C LYS A 232 -14.86 -23.67 9.45
N TYR A 233 -14.49 -22.41 9.65
CA TYR A 233 -13.60 -21.64 8.79
C TYR A 233 -12.64 -20.84 9.68
N ILE A 234 -11.36 -20.85 9.33
CA ILE A 234 -10.32 -20.11 10.06
C ILE A 234 -9.68 -19.14 9.08
N THR A 235 -9.67 -17.86 9.46
CA THR A 235 -8.93 -16.81 8.74
C THR A 235 -7.71 -16.44 9.56
N LYS A 236 -6.53 -16.47 8.93
CA LYS A 236 -5.28 -16.01 9.54
C LYS A 236 -4.89 -14.67 8.92
N MET A 237 -4.64 -13.68 9.77
CA MET A 237 -4.13 -12.37 9.39
C MET A 237 -2.79 -12.14 10.09
N ASP A 238 -1.83 -11.53 9.39
CA ASP A 238 -0.54 -11.15 9.94
C ASP A 238 -0.27 -9.67 9.68
N CYS A 239 0.26 -8.97 10.67
CA CYS A 239 0.54 -7.54 10.56
C CYS A 239 1.92 -7.31 9.94
N THR A 240 1.96 -6.78 8.72
CA THR A 240 3.21 -6.39 8.05
C THR A 240 4.02 -5.42 8.91
N LYS A 241 5.24 -5.83 9.31
CA LYS A 241 6.11 -5.10 10.24
C LYS A 241 5.37 -4.62 11.50
N GLY A 242 4.50 -5.45 12.08
CA GLY A 242 3.55 -5.07 13.13
C GLY A 242 4.12 -4.25 14.29
N PHE A 243 5.32 -4.56 14.79
CA PHE A 243 5.92 -3.77 15.87
C PHE A 243 6.20 -2.32 15.44
N HIS A 244 6.71 -2.07 14.23
CA HIS A 244 6.97 -0.71 13.74
C HIS A 244 5.70 0.12 13.50
N GLN A 245 4.51 -0.49 13.52
CA GLN A 245 3.27 0.27 13.47
C GLN A 245 3.01 1.02 14.81
N ASN A 246 3.64 0.59 15.91
CA ASN A 246 3.59 1.29 17.19
C ASN A 246 4.60 2.44 17.24
N GLY A 247 4.17 3.60 17.73
CA GLY A 247 5.08 4.71 18.01
C GLY A 247 5.84 4.51 19.32
N VAL A 248 6.87 5.32 19.53
CA VAL A 248 7.64 5.40 20.78
C VAL A 248 7.39 6.76 21.42
N LYS A 249 7.15 6.79 22.73
CA LYS A 249 7.00 8.05 23.48
C LYS A 249 8.30 8.88 23.44
N PRO A 250 8.22 10.22 23.39
CA PRO A 250 9.40 11.09 23.27
C PRO A 250 10.53 10.80 24.28
N ASN A 251 10.17 10.48 25.53
CA ASN A 251 11.13 10.18 26.60
C ASN A 251 11.93 8.89 26.34
N SER A 252 11.35 7.94 25.60
CA SER A 252 11.96 6.63 25.32
C SER A 252 12.71 6.58 23.99
N ILE A 253 12.52 7.54 23.08
CA ILE A 253 13.25 7.61 21.80
C ILE A 253 14.76 7.59 22.03
N LYS A 254 15.25 8.34 23.03
CA LYS A 254 16.68 8.42 23.38
C LYS A 254 17.27 7.12 23.88
N LEU A 255 16.43 6.22 24.42
CA LEU A 255 16.85 4.90 24.89
C LEU A 255 17.02 3.93 23.71
N LEU A 256 16.35 4.20 22.59
CA LEU A 256 16.33 3.38 21.38
C LEU A 256 17.27 3.92 20.31
N ARG A 257 18.41 4.47 20.73
CA ARG A 257 19.48 4.93 19.85
C ARG A 257 20.28 3.76 19.32
N ILE A 258 20.43 3.72 18.00
CA ILE A 258 21.32 2.81 17.30
C ILE A 258 22.53 3.52 16.74
N ILE A 259 23.66 2.82 16.69
CA ILE A 259 24.93 3.34 16.16
C ILE A 259 25.53 2.37 15.15
N TYR A 260 26.05 2.92 14.06
CA TYR A 260 26.85 2.20 13.07
C TYR A 260 27.99 3.09 12.55
N HIS A 261 28.77 2.62 11.58
CA HIS A 261 30.02 3.29 11.16
C HIS A 261 29.86 4.72 10.64
N MET A 262 28.67 5.11 10.15
CA MET A 262 28.41 6.46 9.63
C MET A 262 27.67 7.39 10.60
N GLY A 263 27.14 6.90 11.73
CA GLY A 263 26.42 7.80 12.65
C GLY A 263 25.46 7.12 13.61
N ILE A 264 24.63 7.96 14.23
CA ILE A 264 23.70 7.60 15.29
C ILE A 264 22.28 8.01 14.89
N TYR A 265 21.37 7.06 15.04
CA TYR A 265 19.96 7.20 14.67
C TYR A 265 19.10 6.77 15.85
N GLU A 266 17.86 7.25 15.89
CA GLU A 266 16.90 6.96 16.95
C GLU A 266 15.62 6.39 16.36
N TYR A 267 15.11 5.31 16.95
CA TYR A 267 13.80 4.77 16.58
C TYR A 267 12.67 5.67 17.04
N THR A 268 11.83 6.11 16.11
CA THR A 268 10.56 6.79 16.36
C THR A 268 9.40 5.78 16.43
N ARG A 269 9.62 4.60 15.86
CA ARG A 269 8.72 3.44 15.87
C ARG A 269 9.33 2.28 16.63
N MET A 270 8.50 1.50 17.29
CA MET A 270 8.97 0.42 18.15
C MET A 270 9.82 -0.60 17.36
N PRO A 271 11.12 -0.74 17.66
CA PRO A 271 11.97 -1.70 17.00
C PRO A 271 11.68 -3.12 17.48
N PHE A 272 12.04 -4.08 16.64
CA PHE A 272 12.16 -5.47 17.07
C PHE A 272 13.22 -5.60 18.18
N VAL A 273 13.16 -6.66 18.99
CA VAL A 273 14.21 -7.09 19.94
C VAL A 273 14.25 -6.35 21.29
N ILE A 274 13.45 -5.31 21.51
CA ILE A 274 13.35 -4.70 22.85
C ILE A 274 12.48 -5.58 23.78
N LYS A 275 12.87 -5.66 25.06
CA LYS A 275 12.30 -6.58 26.07
C LYS A 275 10.77 -6.53 26.16
N ASN A 276 10.21 -5.33 26.12
CA ASN A 276 8.78 -5.10 26.36
C ASN A 276 7.93 -5.10 25.08
N ALA A 277 8.53 -5.23 23.89
CA ALA A 277 7.76 -5.16 22.63
C ALA A 277 6.65 -6.24 22.53
N PRO A 278 6.89 -7.52 22.86
CA PRO A 278 5.83 -8.54 22.80
C PRO A 278 4.67 -8.27 23.78
N ALA A 279 4.99 -7.92 25.02
CA ALA A 279 4.01 -7.63 26.06
C ALA A 279 3.14 -6.41 25.70
N HIS A 280 3.79 -5.33 25.23
CA HIS A 280 3.11 -4.12 24.77
C HIS A 280 2.20 -4.40 23.57
N PHE A 281 2.68 -5.17 22.60
CA PHE A 281 1.91 -5.53 21.41
C PHE A 281 0.71 -6.42 21.76
N GLN A 282 0.86 -7.36 22.68
CA GLN A 282 -0.28 -8.18 23.15
C GLN A 282 -1.32 -7.32 23.86
N ARG A 283 -0.91 -6.42 24.77
CA ARG A 283 -1.84 -5.49 25.43
C ARG A 283 -2.62 -4.65 24.43
N MET A 284 -1.94 -4.17 23.40
CA MET A 284 -2.55 -3.41 22.31
C MET A 284 -3.59 -4.27 21.56
N MET A 285 -3.25 -5.51 21.20
CA MET A 285 -4.20 -6.43 20.56
C MET A 285 -5.42 -6.69 21.45
N ASP A 286 -5.22 -6.96 22.73
CA ASP A 286 -6.31 -7.21 23.69
C ASP A 286 -7.22 -5.99 23.86
N THR A 287 -6.65 -4.78 23.78
CA THR A 287 -7.42 -3.53 23.88
C THR A 287 -8.23 -3.25 22.61
N ILE A 288 -7.60 -3.41 21.44
CA ILE A 288 -8.24 -3.11 20.14
C ILE A 288 -9.31 -4.14 19.80
N PHE A 289 -9.05 -5.42 20.09
CA PHE A 289 -9.95 -6.53 19.74
C PHE A 289 -10.74 -7.06 20.93
N GLN A 290 -10.93 -6.25 21.97
CA GLN A 290 -11.55 -6.68 23.22
C GLN A 290 -12.91 -7.36 23.00
N GLU A 291 -13.78 -6.75 22.19
CA GLU A 291 -15.11 -7.28 21.88
C GLU A 291 -15.01 -8.63 21.15
N GLN A 292 -14.19 -8.72 20.11
CA GLN A 292 -14.03 -9.95 19.32
C GLN A 292 -13.42 -11.09 20.15
N ILE A 293 -12.50 -10.77 21.06
CA ILE A 293 -11.86 -11.77 21.93
C ILE A 293 -12.85 -12.34 22.97
N LEU A 294 -13.82 -11.52 23.41
CA LEU A 294 -14.85 -11.91 24.37
C LEU A 294 -15.98 -12.73 23.72
N GLU A 295 -16.34 -12.42 22.48
CA GLU A 295 -17.40 -13.13 21.75
C GLU A 295 -17.01 -14.57 21.36
N GLY A 296 -15.71 -14.85 21.21
CA GLY A 296 -15.17 -16.19 20.92
C GLY A 296 -14.94 -16.40 19.43
#